data_AF-A0A1G8DCT6-F1
#
_entry.id   AF-A0A1G8DCT6-F1
#
_cell.length_a   1.000
_cell.length_b   1.000
_cell.length_c   1.000
_cell.angle_alpha   90.00
_cell.angle_beta   90.00
_cell.angle_gamma   90.00
#
_symmetry.space_group_name_H-M   'P 1'
#
loop_
_entity.id
_entity.type
_entity.pdbx_description
1 polymer ?
#
loop_
_entity_poly.entity_id
_entity_poly.type
_entity_poly.pdbx_seq_one_letter_code
_entity_poly.pdbx_strand_id
1 'polypeptide(L)'
;MVHRIVTGVMMACAALAAHAQQDTTPPQNVQLQHQEVAKGEPARWSQPDRSSAEQARTLRKEIGAALAEAKQACKQAPAAERSACLKEAQQTYHTDMARVPQLLAGK
;
A
#
# COMPACT_ATOMS: atom_id res chain seq x y z
N MET A 1 -36.03 13.80 -26.36
CA MET A 1 -34.62 13.50 -26.02
C MET A 1 -34.37 14.01 -24.60
N VAL A 2 -34.39 13.10 -23.63
CA VAL A 2 -34.25 13.45 -22.20
C VAL A 2 -32.78 13.33 -21.85
N HIS A 3 -32.08 14.47 -21.73
CA HIS A 3 -30.74 14.51 -21.15
C HIS A 3 -30.86 14.41 -19.63
N ARG A 4 -30.69 13.20 -19.09
CA ARG A 4 -30.43 13.01 -17.66
C ARG A 4 -28.94 13.15 -17.42
N ILE A 5 -28.56 14.34 -16.95
CA ILE A 5 -27.24 14.62 -16.40
C ILE A 5 -27.06 13.74 -15.15
N VAL A 6 -26.17 12.76 -15.24
CA VAL A 6 -25.70 11.97 -14.09
C VAL A 6 -24.87 12.91 -13.21
N THR A 7 -25.52 13.47 -12.19
CA THR A 7 -24.85 14.17 -11.10
C THR A 7 -24.94 13.29 -9.87
N GLY A 8 -23.79 12.94 -9.30
CA GLY A 8 -23.72 12.49 -7.91
C GLY A 8 -23.12 11.11 -7.70
N VAL A 9 -21.79 11.02 -7.68
CA VAL A 9 -21.03 10.43 -6.56
C VAL A 9 -19.68 11.16 -6.48
N MET A 10 -19.65 12.34 -5.85
CA MET A 10 -18.42 12.95 -5.33
C MET A 10 -18.65 13.32 -3.87
N MET A 11 -18.79 12.32 -3.00
CA MET A 11 -18.76 12.54 -1.55
C MET A 11 -18.45 11.24 -0.81
N ALA A 12 -17.25 10.68 -1.01
CA ALA A 12 -16.78 9.54 -0.22
C ALA A 12 -15.34 9.70 0.31
N CYS A 13 -14.68 10.84 0.07
CA CYS A 13 -13.31 11.06 0.55
C CYS A 13 -13.23 11.64 1.98
N ALA A 14 -14.32 12.18 2.54
CA ALA A 14 -14.28 12.79 3.88
C ALA A 14 -14.41 11.76 5.03
N ALA A 15 -14.95 10.56 4.78
CA ALA A 15 -15.15 9.55 5.84
C ALA A 15 -13.87 8.77 6.21
N LEU A 16 -12.84 8.79 5.35
CA LEU A 16 -11.56 8.12 5.61
C LEU A 16 -10.64 8.93 6.54
N ALA A 17 -10.82 10.25 6.63
CA ALA A 17 -10.02 11.11 7.52
C ALA A 17 -10.37 10.93 9.01
N ALA A 18 -11.62 10.56 9.33
CA ALA A 18 -12.08 10.41 10.72
C ALA A 18 -11.46 9.20 11.46
N HIS A 19 -11.02 8.17 10.72
CA HIS A 19 -10.41 6.96 11.31
C HIS A 19 -8.93 7.14 11.67
N ALA A 20 -8.27 8.20 11.19
CA ALA A 20 -6.87 8.49 11.49
C ALA A 20 -6.65 9.16 12.87
N GLN A 21 -7.72 9.51 13.59
CA GLN A 21 -7.65 10.27 14.85
C GLN A 21 -7.72 9.41 16.11
N GLN A 22 -7.74 8.07 16.00
CA GLN A 22 -7.66 7.22 17.18
C GLN A 22 -6.22 7.18 17.69
N ASP A 23 -5.93 7.94 18.74
CA ASP A 23 -4.68 7.82 19.47
C ASP A 23 -4.64 6.47 20.19
N THR A 24 -3.94 5.51 19.59
CA THR A 24 -3.78 4.15 20.13
C THR A 24 -2.61 4.06 21.11
N THR A 25 -2.02 5.19 21.49
CA THR A 25 -0.86 5.25 22.37
C THR A 25 -1.25 4.83 23.78
N PRO A 26 -0.59 3.81 24.37
CA PRO A 26 -0.81 3.45 25.75
C PRO A 26 -0.55 4.66 26.68
N PRO A 27 -1.34 4.88 27.75
CA PRO A 27 -1.25 6.08 28.59
C PRO A 27 0.18 6.37 29.10
N GLN A 28 0.96 5.33 29.38
CA GLN A 28 2.35 5.43 29.81
C GLN A 28 3.30 6.03 28.76
N ASN A 29 2.91 6.04 27.48
CA ASN A 29 3.74 6.48 26.36
C ASN A 29 3.33 7.84 25.79
N VAL A 30 2.23 8.44 26.26
CA VAL A 30 1.69 9.70 25.70
C VAL A 30 2.74 10.82 25.72
N GLN A 31 3.46 10.98 26.85
CA GLN A 31 4.50 12.01 26.96
C GLN A 31 5.66 11.76 25.99
N LEU A 32 6.05 10.50 25.78
CA LEU A 32 7.09 10.14 24.83
C LEU A 32 6.63 10.40 23.40
N GLN A 33 5.39 10.03 23.05
CA GLN A 33 4.83 10.29 21.73
C GLN A 33 4.82 11.79 21.40
N HIS A 34 4.37 12.64 22.33
CA HIS A 34 4.40 14.09 22.13
C HIS A 34 5.83 14.61 21.89
N GLN A 35 6.82 14.07 22.60
CA GLN A 35 8.22 14.44 22.40
C GLN A 35 8.74 14.03 21.02
N GLU A 36 8.44 12.80 20.57
CA GLU A 36 8.86 12.33 19.25
C GLU A 36 8.15 13.08 18.12
N VAL A 37 6.84 13.37 18.26
CA VAL A 37 6.11 14.20 17.30
C VAL A 37 6.69 15.62 17.23
N ALA A 38 7.06 16.22 18.37
CA ALA A 38 7.69 17.53 18.40
C ALA A 38 9.09 17.55 17.75
N LYS A 39 9.82 16.43 17.75
CA LYS A 39 11.09 16.29 17.03
C LYS A 39 10.91 16.20 15.50
N GLY A 40 9.70 15.90 15.04
CA GLY A 40 9.37 15.71 13.64
C GLY A 40 9.79 14.33 13.11
N GLU A 41 9.52 14.08 11.84
CA GLU A 41 9.84 12.80 11.22
C GLU A 41 11.35 12.61 11.04
N PRO A 42 11.87 11.39 11.27
CA PRO A 42 13.26 11.09 10.96
C PRO A 42 13.56 11.37 9.49
N ALA A 43 14.62 12.13 9.18
CA ALA A 43 14.97 12.48 7.81
C ALA A 43 15.06 11.27 6.87
N ARG A 44 15.50 10.11 7.38
CA ARG A 44 15.52 8.82 6.67
C ARG A 44 14.16 8.43 6.07
N TRP A 45 13.03 8.77 6.67
CA TRP A 45 11.71 8.35 6.18
C TRP A 45 11.37 8.93 4.82
N SER A 46 11.86 10.12 4.50
CA SER A 46 11.61 10.82 3.22
C SER A 46 12.77 10.71 2.23
N GLN A 47 13.86 10.03 2.57
CA GLN A 47 15.00 9.86 1.65
C GLN A 47 14.64 8.84 0.55
N PRO A 48 14.65 9.24 -0.73
CA PRO A 48 14.45 8.30 -1.83
C PRO A 48 15.68 7.43 -2.04
N ASP A 49 15.50 6.29 -2.70
CA ASP A 49 16.59 5.46 -3.20
C ASP A 49 17.48 6.27 -4.17
N ARG A 50 18.80 6.21 -3.97
CA ARG A 50 19.78 7.09 -4.62
C ARG A 50 20.34 6.51 -5.92
N SER A 51 20.09 5.24 -6.20
CA SER A 51 20.52 4.57 -7.44
C SER A 51 19.47 3.62 -7.98
N SER A 52 19.54 3.33 -9.28
CA SER A 52 18.65 2.33 -9.92
C SER A 52 18.79 0.94 -9.29
N ALA A 53 19.97 0.59 -8.76
CA ALA A 53 20.17 -0.68 -8.06
C ALA A 53 19.41 -0.73 -6.72
N GLU A 54 19.41 0.37 -5.97
CA GLU A 54 18.62 0.50 -4.74
C GLU A 54 17.13 0.47 -5.04
N GLN A 55 16.68 1.22 -6.05
CA GLN A 55 15.30 1.22 -6.52
C GLN A 55 14.85 -0.18 -6.97
N ALA A 56 15.68 -0.90 -7.73
CA ALA A 56 15.38 -2.27 -8.14
C ALA A 56 15.23 -3.21 -6.94
N ARG A 57 16.08 -3.05 -5.92
CA ARG A 57 15.99 -3.83 -4.69
C ARG A 57 14.71 -3.50 -3.92
N THR A 58 14.34 -2.22 -3.83
CA THR A 58 13.09 -1.79 -3.20
C THR A 58 11.87 -2.34 -3.93
N LEU A 59 11.79 -2.19 -5.25
CA LEU A 59 10.69 -2.75 -6.07
C LEU A 59 10.53 -4.26 -5.87
N ARG A 60 11.63 -5.02 -5.85
CA ARG A 60 11.56 -6.47 -5.60
C ARG A 60 11.01 -6.80 -4.21
N LYS A 61 11.34 -6.01 -3.19
CA LYS A 61 10.79 -6.17 -1.83
C LYS A 61 9.29 -5.86 -1.81
N GLU A 62 8.89 -4.77 -2.45
CA GLU A 62 7.48 -4.34 -2.53
C GLU A 62 6.64 -5.38 -3.29
N ILE A 63 7.11 -5.89 -4.43
CA ILE A 63 6.44 -6.96 -5.18
C ILE A 63 6.32 -8.24 -4.34
N GLY A 64 7.37 -8.59 -3.59
CA GLY A 64 7.33 -9.73 -2.67
C GLY A 64 6.33 -9.55 -1.52
N ALA A 65 6.26 -8.34 -0.95
CA ALA A 65 5.27 -8.00 0.09
C ALA A 65 3.84 -8.07 -0.46
N ALA A 66 3.60 -7.51 -1.65
CA ALA A 66 2.32 -7.59 -2.33
C ALA A 66 1.86 -9.04 -2.56
N LEU A 67 2.77 -9.93 -2.97
CA LEU A 67 2.46 -11.37 -3.08
C LEU A 67 2.08 -11.97 -1.72
N ALA A 68 2.81 -11.64 -0.64
CA ALA A 68 2.52 -12.16 0.70
C ALA A 68 1.13 -11.70 1.19
N GLU A 69 0.80 -10.43 0.98
CA GLU A 69 -0.51 -9.87 1.27
C GLU A 69 -1.62 -10.52 0.44
N ALA A 70 -1.42 -10.66 -0.87
CA ALA A 70 -2.37 -11.34 -1.75
C ALA A 70 -2.62 -12.79 -1.30
N LYS A 71 -1.56 -13.53 -0.93
CA LYS A 71 -1.70 -14.90 -0.40
C LYS A 71 -2.47 -14.91 0.91
N GLN A 72 -2.30 -13.92 1.78
CA GLN A 72 -3.07 -13.82 3.02
C GLN A 72 -4.54 -13.52 2.75
N ALA A 73 -4.83 -12.64 1.79
CA ALA A 73 -6.20 -12.38 1.32
C ALA A 73 -6.84 -13.64 0.73
N CYS A 74 -6.13 -14.40 -0.11
CA CYS A 74 -6.64 -15.65 -0.68
C CYS A 74 -7.01 -16.70 0.38
N LYS A 75 -6.38 -16.71 1.56
CA LYS A 75 -6.78 -17.62 2.65
C LYS A 75 -8.17 -17.30 3.19
N GLN A 76 -8.55 -16.01 3.19
CA GLN A 76 -9.85 -15.53 3.62
C GLN A 76 -10.95 -15.75 2.57
N ALA A 77 -10.59 -16.04 1.33
CA ALA A 77 -11.53 -16.35 0.26
C ALA A 77 -12.23 -17.71 0.47
N PRO A 78 -13.43 -17.91 -0.13
CA PRO A 78 -14.11 -19.20 -0.14
C PRO A 78 -13.20 -20.34 -0.63
N ALA A 79 -13.35 -21.52 -0.05
CA ALA A 79 -12.47 -22.65 -0.34
C ALA A 79 -12.45 -23.03 -1.84
N ALA A 80 -13.60 -22.90 -2.52
CA ALA A 80 -13.73 -23.17 -3.95
C ALA A 80 -12.93 -22.19 -4.83
N GLU A 81 -12.71 -20.96 -4.37
CA GLU A 81 -12.03 -19.89 -5.12
C GLU A 81 -10.55 -19.77 -4.76
N ARG A 82 -10.13 -20.29 -3.60
CA ARG A 82 -8.78 -20.14 -3.05
C ARG A 82 -7.67 -20.56 -4.01
N SER A 83 -7.84 -21.68 -4.71
CA SER A 83 -6.82 -22.17 -5.65
C SER A 83 -6.63 -21.21 -6.84
N ALA A 84 -7.74 -20.71 -7.39
CA ALA A 84 -7.70 -19.73 -8.47
C ALA A 84 -7.05 -18.42 -8.01
N CYS A 85 -7.44 -17.92 -6.83
CA CYS A 85 -6.84 -16.72 -6.22
C CYS A 85 -5.32 -16.85 -6.04
N LEU A 86 -4.84 -17.99 -5.51
CA LEU A 86 -3.40 -18.21 -5.32
C LEU A 86 -2.65 -18.27 -6.65
N LYS A 87 -3.25 -18.85 -7.69
CA LYS A 87 -2.68 -18.87 -9.03
C LYS A 87 -2.57 -17.47 -9.62
N GLU A 88 -3.61 -16.67 -9.48
CA GLU A 88 -3.62 -15.27 -9.94
C GLU A 88 -2.57 -14.44 -9.20
N ALA A 89 -2.49 -14.54 -7.87
CA ALA A 89 -1.48 -13.84 -7.07
C ALA A 89 -0.05 -14.20 -7.53
N GLN A 90 0.21 -15.47 -7.79
CA GLN A 90 1.50 -15.93 -8.31
C GLN A 90 1.78 -15.39 -9.72
N GLN A 91 0.77 -15.37 -10.59
CA GLN A 91 0.89 -14.81 -11.93
C GLN A 91 1.21 -13.31 -11.89
N THR A 92 0.52 -12.55 -11.04
CA THR A 92 0.77 -11.11 -10.83
C THR A 92 2.22 -10.87 -10.37
N TYR A 93 2.70 -11.65 -9.39
CA TYR A 93 4.09 -11.58 -8.96
C TYR A 93 5.10 -11.76 -10.11
N HIS A 94 4.88 -12.76 -10.98
CA HIS A 94 5.76 -12.99 -12.12
C HIS A 94 5.71 -11.84 -13.13
N THR A 95 4.51 -11.34 -13.41
CA THR A 95 4.31 -10.20 -14.30
C THR A 95 4.99 -8.94 -13.76
N ASP A 96 4.86 -8.65 -12.47
CA ASP A 96 5.46 -7.46 -11.85
C ASP A 96 6.98 -7.56 -11.78
N MET A 97 7.52 -8.74 -11.45
CA MET A 97 8.97 -8.97 -11.49
C MET A 97 9.56 -8.74 -12.89
N ALA A 98 8.85 -9.18 -13.94
CA ALA A 98 9.26 -8.98 -15.32
C ALA A 98 9.20 -7.50 -15.76
N ARG A 99 8.38 -6.68 -15.08
CA ARG A 99 8.20 -5.24 -15.35
C ARG A 99 9.22 -4.33 -14.65
N VAL A 100 10.01 -4.86 -13.71
CA VAL A 100 11.00 -4.07 -12.94
C VAL A 100 11.92 -3.24 -13.85
N PRO A 101 12.52 -3.78 -14.93
CA PRO A 101 13.37 -2.98 -15.82
C PRO A 101 12.64 -1.79 -16.45
N GLN A 102 11.40 -1.97 -16.89
CA GLN A 102 10.57 -0.92 -17.51
C GLN A 102 10.17 0.15 -16.49
N LEU A 103 9.84 -0.25 -15.26
CA LEU A 103 9.51 0.67 -14.16
C LEU A 103 10.70 1.54 -13.76
N LEU A 104 11.93 1.04 -13.91
CA LEU A 104 13.15 1.81 -13.65
C LEU A 104 13.52 2.75 -14.82
N ALA A 105 13.14 2.39 -16.05
CA ALA A 105 13.40 3.21 -17.23
C ALA A 105 12.41 4.38 -17.39
N GLY A 106 11.23 4.29 -16.77
CA GLY A 106 10.16 5.30 -16.83
C GLY A 106 10.20 6.35 -15.71
N LYS A 107 11.29 6.43 -14.94
CA LYS A 107 11.53 7.43 -13.89
C LYS A 107 12.54 8.47 -14.36
#